data_AF-A0A418Q9S4-F1
#
_entry.id   AF-A0A418Q9S4-F1
#
_cell.length_a   1.000
_cell.length_b   1.000
_cell.length_c   1.000
_cell.angle_alpha   90.00
_cell.angle_beta   90.00
_cell.angle_gamma   90.00
#
_symmetry.space_group_name_H-M   'P 1'
#
loop_
_entity.id
_entity.type
_entity.pdbx_description
1 polymer ?
#
loop_
_entity_poly.entity_id
_entity_poly.type
_entity_poly.pdbx_seq_one_letter_code
_entity_poly.pdbx_strand_id
1 'polypeptide(L)' 'MTRKKLAWESALGFVGFFLVLAAIQAVWNVLQPEPAVLPSVLLAVLVVVEWLIWLRYRSLRHSQ' A
#
# COMPACT_ATOMS: atom_id res chain seq x y z
N MET A 1 2.29 11.56 -21.39
CA MET A 1 2.28 11.32 -19.92
C MET A 1 3.06 12.43 -19.24
N THR A 2 2.43 13.20 -18.37
CA THR A 2 3.13 14.24 -17.59
C THR A 2 3.94 13.60 -16.45
N ARG A 3 5.13 14.16 -16.14
CA ARG A 3 6.04 13.67 -15.08
C ARG A 3 5.33 13.37 -13.74
N LYS A 4 4.34 14.19 -13.38
CA LYS A 4 3.51 14.00 -12.18
C LYS A 4 2.70 12.69 -12.20
N LYS A 5 2.14 12.30 -13.35
CA LYS A 5 1.36 11.07 -13.47
C LYS A 5 2.24 9.83 -13.31
N LEU A 6 3.41 9.85 -13.96
CA LEU A 6 4.39 8.76 -13.84
C LEU A 6 4.89 8.58 -12.40
N ALA A 7 5.15 9.68 -11.69
CA ALA A 7 5.57 9.62 -10.28
C ALA A 7 4.49 8.97 -9.39
N TRP A 8 3.22 9.29 -9.60
CA TRP A 8 2.11 8.66 -8.86
C TRP A 8 1.92 7.19 -9.21
N GLU A 9 2.06 6.81 -10.49
CA GLU A 9 1.99 5.41 -10.94
C GLU A 9 3.14 4.58 -10.33
N SER A 10 4.36 5.13 -10.31
CA SER A 10 5.50 4.48 -9.65
C SER A 10 5.31 4.36 -8.12
N ALA A 11 4.77 5.39 -7.46
CA ALA A 11 4.49 5.35 -6.04
C ALA A 11 3.43 4.29 -5.69
N LEU A 12 2.35 4.19 -6.48
CA LEU A 12 1.34 3.15 -6.33
C LEU A 12 1.94 1.75 -6.54
N GLY A 13 2.72 1.55 -7.59
CA GLY A 13 3.37 0.26 -7.84
C GLY A 13 4.34 -0.13 -6.73
N PHE A 14 5.12 0.82 -6.21
CA PHE A 14 6.04 0.59 -5.10
C PHE A 14 5.29 0.24 -3.81
N VAL A 15 4.33 1.06 -3.38
CA VAL A 15 3.56 0.81 -2.16
C VAL A 15 2.77 -0.49 -2.26
N GLY A 16 2.13 -0.75 -3.41
CA GLY A 16 1.40 -1.99 -3.65
C GLY A 16 2.29 -3.24 -3.56
N PHE A 17 3.55 -3.17 -4.03
CA PHE A 17 4.49 -4.29 -3.87
C PHE A 17 4.78 -4.59 -2.39
N PHE A 18 5.08 -3.56 -1.60
CA PHE A 18 5.30 -3.73 -0.16
C PHE A 18 4.03 -4.15 0.58
N LEU A 19 2.86 -3.70 0.14
CA LEU A 19 1.57 -4.12 0.68
C LEU A 19 1.37 -5.63 0.51
N VAL A 20 1.68 -6.18 -0.67
CA VAL A 20 1.61 -7.62 -0.91
C VAL A 20 2.59 -8.37 0.00
N LEU A 21 3.83 -7.91 0.13
CA LEU A 21 4.80 -8.54 1.04
C LEU A 21 4.34 -8.48 2.50
N ALA A 22 3.83 -7.34 2.94
CA ALA A 22 3.29 -7.18 4.29
C ALA A 22 2.05 -8.06 4.51
N ALA A 23 1.21 -8.26 3.48
CA ALA A 23 0.06 -9.16 3.55
C ALA A 23 0.50 -10.60 3.74
N ILE A 24 1.48 -11.06 2.96
CA ILE A 24 2.06 -12.40 3.12
C ILE A 24 2.63 -12.57 4.53
N GLN A 25 3.40 -11.59 5.00
CA GLN A 25 4.00 -11.61 6.35
C GLN A 25 2.94 -11.60 7.45
N ALA A 26 1.87 -10.82 7.31
CA ALA A 26 0.79 -10.77 8.29
C ALA A 26 0.01 -12.10 8.33
N VAL A 27 -0.32 -12.67 7.16
CA VAL A 27 -0.97 -13.99 7.08
C VAL A 27 -0.08 -15.06 7.69
N TRP A 28 1.20 -15.10 7.33
CA TRP A 28 2.16 -16.05 7.90
C TRP A 28 2.30 -15.90 9.41
N ASN A 29 2.37 -14.66 9.90
CA ASN A 29 2.50 -14.35 11.32
C ASN A 29 1.27 -14.77 12.13
N VAL A 30 0.04 -14.63 11.60
CA VAL A 30 -1.19 -15.09 12.27
C VAL A 30 -1.23 -16.62 12.41
N LEU A 31 -0.56 -17.35 11.51
CA LEU A 31 -0.44 -18.80 11.58
C LEU A 31 0.64 -19.28 12.56
N GLN A 32 1.44 -18.38 13.13
CA GLN A 32 2.46 -18.74 14.12
C GLN A 32 1.83 -18.97 15.50
N PRO A 33 2.44 -19.84 16.34
CA PRO A 33 1.99 -20.08 17.71
C PRO A 33 2.01 -18.82 18.60
N GLU A 34 3.00 -17.94 18.35
CA GLU A 34 3.16 -16.66 19.04
C GLU A 34 3.15 -15.52 18.01
N PRO A 35 1.96 -15.03 17.60
CA PRO A 35 1.86 -14.01 16.57
C PRO A 35 2.35 -12.66 17.10
N ALA A 36 3.26 -12.01 16.36
CA ALA A 36 3.69 -10.65 16.65
C ALA A 36 2.68 -9.62 16.15
N VAL A 37 2.58 -8.47 16.81
CA VAL A 37 1.64 -7.40 16.40
C VAL A 37 2.17 -6.60 15.19
N LEU A 38 3.49 -6.54 15.04
CA LEU A 38 4.17 -5.67 14.07
C LEU A 38 3.78 -5.94 12.60
N PRO A 39 3.71 -7.18 12.09
CA PRO A 39 3.39 -7.44 10.69
C PRO A 39 1.97 -6.97 10.32
N SER A 40 1.02 -7.17 11.23
CA SER A 40 -0.37 -6.73 11.04
C SER A 40 -0.49 -5.21 11.07
N VAL A 41 0.25 -4.53 11.94
CA VAL A 41 0.30 -3.06 11.99
C VAL A 41 0.94 -2.50 10.72
N LEU A 42 2.04 -3.10 10.26
CA LEU A 42 2.71 -2.69 9.03
C LEU A 42 1.77 -2.82 7.82
N LEU A 43 1.04 -3.93 7.71
CA LEU A 43 0.02 -4.12 6.70
C LEU A 43 -1.05 -3.01 6.76
N ALA A 44 -1.59 -2.74 7.96
CA ALA A 44 -2.61 -1.71 8.13
C ALA A 44 -2.11 -0.32 7.70
N VAL A 45 -0.87 0.03 8.05
CA VAL A 45 -0.24 1.30 7.64
C VAL A 45 -0.11 1.37 6.12
N LEU A 46 0.38 0.31 5.48
CA LEU A 46 0.55 0.28 4.03
C LEU A 46 -0.80 0.38 3.29
N VAL A 47 -1.86 -0.25 3.80
CA VAL A 47 -3.23 -0.12 3.25
C VAL A 47 -3.70 1.32 3.32
N VAL A 48 -3.51 1.99 4.46
CA VAL A 48 -3.88 3.41 4.62
C VAL A 48 -3.07 4.29 3.67
N VAL A 49 -1.77 4.06 3.52
CA VAL A 49 -0.91 4.81 2.61
C VAL A 49 -1.36 4.63 1.16
N GLU A 50 -1.58 3.38 0.72
CA GLU A 50 -2.07 3.10 -0.64
C GLU A 50 -3.44 3.75 -0.90
N TRP A 51 -4.34 3.69 0.08
CA TRP A 51 -5.64 4.35 0.01
C TRP A 51 -5.53 5.87 -0.15
N LEU A 52 -4.66 6.53 0.62
CA LEU A 52 -4.43 7.97 0.52
C LEU A 52 -3.84 8.36 -0.84
N ILE A 53 -2.90 7.56 -1.35
CA ILE A 53 -2.32 7.74 -2.69
C ILE A 53 -3.42 7.59 -3.75
N TRP A 54 -4.25 6.56 -3.64
CA TRP A 54 -5.35 6.31 -4.56
C TRP A 54 -6.40 7.43 -4.55
N LEU A 55 -6.77 7.91 -3.36
CA LEU A 55 -7.68 9.04 -3.20
C LEU A 55 -7.15 10.30 -3.90
N ARG A 56 -5.85 10.57 -3.74
CA ARG A 56 -5.19 11.73 -4.36
C ARG A 56 -5.09 11.57 -5.88
N TYR A 57 -4.78 10.38 -6.37
CA TYR A 57 -4.73 10.07 -7.79
C TYR A 57 -6.11 10.19 -8.45
N ARG A 58 -7.17 9.71 -7.79
CA ARG A 58 -8.56 9.86 -8.25
C ARG A 58 -8.99 11.32 -8.36
N SER A 59 -8.64 12.14 -7.36
CA SER A 59 -8.90 13.59 -7.39
C SER A 59 -8.24 14.28 -8.60
N LEU A 60 -7.02 13.87 -8.96
CA LEU A 60 -6.32 14.40 -10.15
C LEU A 60 -6.93 13.91 -11.47
N ARG A 61 -7.56 12.72 -11.48
CA ARG A 61 -8.20 12.15 -12.66
C ARG A 61 -9.55 12.82 -13.00
N HIS A 62 -10.27 13.34 -12.02
CA HIS A 62 -11.61 13.95 -12.22
C HIS A 62 -11.59 15.38 -12.79
N SER A 63 -10.40 16.00 -12.93
CA SER A 63 -10.25 17.35 -13.48
C SER A 63 -9.74 17.36 -14.94
N GLN A 64 -9.76 16.20 -15.60
CA GLN A 64 -9.53 15.98 -17.03
C GLN A 64 -10.78 15.40 -17.66
#